data_AF-A0A7W0MNA5-F1
#
_entry.id   AF-A0A7W0MNA5-F1
#
_cell.length_a   1.000
_cell.length_b   1.000
_cell.length_c   1.000
_cell.angle_alpha   90.00
_cell.angle_beta   90.00
_cell.angle_gamma   90.00
#
_symmetry.space_group_name_H-M   'P 1'
#
loop_
_entity.id
_entity.type
_entity.pdbx_description
1 polymer ?
#
loop_
_entity_poly.entity_id
_entity_poly.type
_entity_poly.pdbx_seq_one_letter_code
_entity_poly.pdbx_strand_id
1 'polypeptide(L)'
;MPTECTAKLMSFARVDGRAVVADFAGGAITSNAGGLLLGATDRAIGLVERFAACFTDGRSAERVIHEVATLVGQRVFGIALGYEDLIDHDRLRHDPVLGVALGRLEA
;
A
#
# COMPACT_ATOMS: atom_id res chain seq x y z
N MET A 1 -2.84 31.37 -19.49
CA MET A 1 -1.89 30.98 -18.42
C MET A 1 -1.03 29.84 -18.96
N PRO A 2 0.30 29.92 -18.89
CA PRO A 2 1.15 28.76 -19.13
C PRO A 2 1.05 27.79 -17.93
N THR A 3 0.99 26.49 -18.21
CA THR A 3 0.98 25.45 -17.18
C THR A 3 2.41 25.24 -16.68
N GLU A 4 2.63 25.23 -15.36
CA GLU A 4 3.92 24.85 -14.78
C GLU A 4 4.09 23.33 -14.83
N CYS A 5 4.68 22.83 -15.91
CA CYS A 5 5.03 21.43 -16.06
C CYS A 5 6.41 21.16 -15.43
N THR A 6 6.51 20.14 -14.58
CA THR A 6 7.78 19.64 -14.05
C THR A 6 8.01 18.19 -14.47
N ALA A 7 9.21 17.86 -14.92
CA ALA A 7 9.63 16.48 -15.18
C ALA A 7 10.45 15.89 -14.02
N LYS A 8 10.50 16.58 -12.87
CA LYS A 8 11.32 16.18 -11.73
C LYS A 8 10.72 14.95 -11.04
N LEU A 9 11.52 13.91 -10.89
CA LEU A 9 11.16 12.72 -10.12
C LEU A 9 10.97 13.07 -8.63
N MET A 10 9.93 12.50 -8.02
CA MET A 10 9.69 12.59 -6.58
C MET A 10 10.05 11.27 -5.93
N SER A 11 11.00 11.26 -5.01
CA SER A 11 11.47 10.04 -4.35
C SER A 11 10.74 9.78 -3.04
N PHE A 12 10.45 8.51 -2.77
CA PHE A 12 9.86 8.03 -1.52
C PHE A 12 10.79 7.02 -0.83
N ALA A 13 10.38 6.57 0.37
CA ALA A 13 11.09 5.51 1.08
C ALA A 13 11.24 4.26 0.20
N ARG A 14 12.41 3.63 0.26
CA ARG A 14 12.65 2.36 -0.44
C ARG A 14 11.78 1.26 0.16
N VAL A 15 11.33 0.35 -0.69
CA VAL A 15 10.59 -0.84 -0.29
C VAL A 15 11.28 -2.04 -0.91
N ASP A 16 11.54 -3.08 -0.11
CA ASP A 16 12.19 -4.32 -0.56
C ASP A 16 13.47 -4.07 -1.41
N GLY A 17 14.30 -3.13 -0.96
CA GLY A 17 15.53 -2.76 -1.67
C GLY A 17 15.32 -2.02 -2.99
N ARG A 18 14.10 -1.76 -3.45
CA ARG A 18 13.78 -1.01 -4.69
C ARG A 18 13.47 0.46 -4.39
N ALA A 19 13.82 1.33 -5.33
CA ALA A 19 13.48 2.75 -5.25
C ALA A 19 12.01 2.96 -5.63
N VAL A 20 11.29 3.73 -4.83
CA VAL A 20 9.92 4.16 -5.15
C VAL A 20 9.99 5.61 -5.60
N VAL A 21 9.57 5.87 -6.83
CA VAL A 21 9.57 7.20 -7.44
C VAL A 21 8.21 7.47 -8.07
N ALA A 22 7.72 8.71 -7.94
CA ALA A 22 6.67 9.22 -8.81
C ALA A 22 7.33 10.02 -9.94
N ASP A 23 6.89 9.73 -11.16
CA ASP A 23 7.25 10.44 -12.38
C ASP A 23 6.00 10.99 -13.06
N PHE A 24 6.22 11.67 -14.20
CA PHE A 24 5.15 12.23 -15.03
C PHE A 24 5.10 11.59 -16.41
N ALA A 25 5.59 10.35 -16.55
CA ALA A 25 5.65 9.62 -17.83
C ALA A 25 4.35 8.88 -18.16
N GLY A 26 3.36 8.88 -17.25
CA GLY A 26 2.03 8.32 -17.48
C GLY A 26 1.97 6.79 -17.43
N GLY A 27 2.93 6.14 -16.75
CA GLY A 27 2.96 4.68 -16.55
C GLY A 27 1.84 4.16 -15.63
N ALA A 28 2.19 3.45 -14.56
CA ALA A 28 1.19 3.02 -13.58
C ALA A 28 0.67 4.24 -12.79
N ILE A 29 -0.60 4.59 -12.99
CA ILE A 29 -1.25 5.77 -12.37
C ILE A 29 -2.14 5.32 -11.21
N THR A 30 -2.11 6.09 -10.13
CA THR A 30 -2.94 5.89 -8.95
C THR A 30 -3.48 7.21 -8.42
N SER A 31 -4.72 7.19 -7.94
CA SER A 31 -5.34 8.28 -7.17
C SER A 31 -5.05 8.15 -5.66
N ASN A 32 -4.39 7.08 -5.23
CA ASN A 32 -4.23 6.68 -3.84
C ASN A 32 -2.87 7.05 -3.26
N ALA A 33 -2.14 7.99 -3.86
CA ALA A 33 -0.77 8.35 -3.44
C ALA A 33 -0.65 8.75 -1.96
N GLY A 34 -1.73 9.26 -1.34
CA GLY A 34 -1.80 9.49 0.10
C GLY A 34 -1.55 8.24 0.96
N GLY A 35 -1.79 7.04 0.42
CA GLY A 35 -1.49 5.77 1.07
C GLY A 35 0.00 5.59 1.41
N LEU A 36 0.92 6.28 0.72
CA LEU A 36 2.34 6.28 1.10
C LEU A 36 2.57 6.91 2.47
N LEU A 37 1.76 7.92 2.86
CA LEU A 37 1.81 8.53 4.19
C LEU A 37 1.24 7.59 5.25
N LEU A 38 0.20 6.82 4.91
CA LEU A 38 -0.34 5.78 5.79
C LEU A 38 0.72 4.71 6.07
N GLY A 39 1.40 4.22 5.03
CA GLY A 39 2.49 3.25 5.19
C GLY A 39 3.67 3.81 5.98
N ALA A 40 4.02 5.10 5.80
CA ALA A 40 5.05 5.75 6.62
C ALA A 40 4.63 5.89 8.09
N THR A 41 3.36 6.21 8.34
CA THR A 41 2.79 6.31 9.68
C THR A 41 2.78 4.96 10.37
N ASP A 42 2.31 3.91 9.68
CA ASP A 42 2.32 2.55 10.20
C ASP A 42 3.72 2.08 10.58
N ARG A 43 4.73 2.32 9.73
CA ARG A 43 6.14 2.01 10.07
C ARG A 43 6.65 2.75 11.30
N ALA A 44 6.13 3.95 11.59
CA ALA A 44 6.54 4.73 12.75
C ALA A 44 5.91 4.23 14.06
N ILE A 45 4.69 3.66 14.01
CA ILE A 45 3.91 3.30 15.21
C ILE A 45 3.60 1.80 15.36
N GLY A 46 3.92 1.00 14.35
CA GLY A 46 3.67 -0.45 14.29
C GLY A 46 2.20 -0.82 14.41
N LEU A 47 1.27 -0.04 13.83
CA LEU A 47 -0.17 -0.23 14.06
C LEU A 47 -0.65 -1.57 13.53
N VAL A 48 -0.33 -1.89 12.28
CA VAL A 48 -0.79 -3.11 11.59
C VAL A 48 -0.23 -4.35 12.26
N GLU A 49 1.05 -4.35 12.61
CA GLU A 49 1.71 -5.48 13.27
C GLU A 49 1.10 -5.74 14.67
N ARG A 50 0.96 -4.69 15.48
CA ARG A 50 0.31 -4.79 16.80
C ARG A 50 -1.14 -5.24 16.71
N PHE A 51 -1.87 -4.80 15.69
CA PHE A 51 -3.26 -5.22 15.51
C PHE A 51 -3.35 -6.67 15.02
N ALA A 52 -2.49 -7.07 14.08
CA ALA A 52 -2.43 -8.43 13.57
C ALA A 52 -2.03 -9.45 14.65
N ALA A 53 -1.19 -9.06 15.62
CA ALA A 53 -0.82 -9.90 16.76
C ALA A 53 -2.01 -10.30 17.66
N CYS A 54 -3.15 -9.61 17.56
CA CYS A 54 -4.38 -9.99 18.27
C CYS A 54 -5.11 -11.18 17.64
N PHE A 55 -4.69 -11.64 16.46
CA PHE A 55 -5.32 -12.73 15.74
C PHE A 55 -4.53 -14.04 15.91
N THR A 56 -5.24 -15.15 15.96
CA THR A 56 -4.66 -16.48 15.77
C THR A 56 -4.99 -16.94 14.36
N ASP A 57 -3.97 -17.24 13.55
CA ASP A 57 -4.18 -17.73 12.18
C ASP A 57 -4.53 -19.23 12.20
N GLY A 58 -5.81 -19.53 12.01
CA GLY A 58 -6.33 -20.90 11.93
C GLY A 58 -6.34 -21.48 10.51
N ARG A 59 -5.85 -20.74 9.51
CA ARG A 59 -5.76 -21.22 8.12
C ARG A 59 -4.65 -22.27 8.03
N SER A 60 -4.77 -23.23 7.12
CA SER A 60 -3.69 -24.20 6.94
C SER A 60 -2.49 -23.52 6.27
N ALA A 61 -1.32 -23.68 6.91
CA ALA A 61 -0.12 -22.93 6.58
C ALA A 61 0.31 -23.11 5.11
N GLU A 62 0.06 -24.28 4.52
CA GLU A 62 0.40 -24.56 3.12
C GLU A 62 -0.45 -23.78 2.10
N ARG A 63 -1.52 -23.11 2.56
CA ARG A 63 -2.41 -22.29 1.71
C ARG A 63 -2.26 -20.78 1.98
N VAL A 64 -1.36 -20.38 2.88
CA VAL A 64 -1.16 -18.97 3.22
C VAL A 64 -0.19 -18.32 2.23
N ILE A 65 -0.75 -17.43 1.39
CA ILE A 65 0.03 -16.56 0.48
C ILE A 65 0.26 -15.18 1.13
N HIS A 66 -0.72 -14.74 1.92
CA HIS A 66 -0.70 -13.46 2.63
C HIS A 66 -0.88 -13.70 4.12
N GLU A 67 0.13 -13.29 4.88
CA GLU A 67 0.11 -13.24 6.33
C GLU A 67 -1.05 -12.38 6.84
N VAL A 68 -1.50 -12.64 8.07
CA VAL A 68 -2.58 -11.87 8.69
C VAL A 68 -2.25 -10.37 8.71
N ALA A 69 -0.99 -10.00 8.97
CA ALA A 69 -0.56 -8.61 8.92
C ALA A 69 -0.82 -7.93 7.56
N THR A 70 -0.59 -8.63 6.45
CA THR A 70 -0.87 -8.12 5.10
C THR A 70 -2.37 -7.90 4.89
N LEU A 71 -3.20 -8.86 5.33
CA LEU A 71 -4.65 -8.76 5.21
C LEU A 71 -5.22 -7.63 6.08
N VAL A 72 -4.74 -7.51 7.32
CA VAL A 72 -5.11 -6.43 8.25
C VAL A 72 -4.67 -5.09 7.69
N GLY A 73 -3.44 -4.96 7.20
CA GLY A 73 -2.93 -3.73 6.61
C GLY A 73 -3.73 -3.29 5.40
N GLN A 74 -4.02 -4.22 4.47
CA GLN A 74 -4.89 -3.95 3.32
C GLN A 74 -6.27 -3.45 3.76
N ARG A 75 -6.84 -4.02 4.82
CA ARG A 75 -8.14 -3.57 5.32
C ARG A 75 -8.08 -2.19 5.98
N VAL A 76 -7.12 -1.96 6.87
CA VAL A 76 -6.95 -0.68 7.58
C VAL A 76 -6.69 0.45 6.58
N PHE A 77 -5.81 0.24 5.60
CA PHE A 77 -5.49 1.26 4.61
C PHE A 77 -6.65 1.46 3.63
N GLY A 78 -7.37 0.40 3.24
CA GLY A 78 -8.58 0.52 2.44
C GLY A 78 -9.62 1.42 3.10
N ILE A 79 -9.91 1.20 4.40
CA ILE A 79 -10.82 2.07 5.17
C ILE A 79 -10.31 3.51 5.20
N ALA A 80 -9.03 3.73 5.51
CA ALA A 80 -8.47 5.09 5.58
C ALA A 80 -8.48 5.83 4.23
N LEU A 81 -8.52 5.09 3.12
CA LEU A 81 -8.63 5.62 1.76
C LEU A 81 -10.09 5.76 1.28
N GLY A 82 -11.08 5.40 2.09
CA GLY A 82 -12.51 5.51 1.76
C GLY A 82 -13.09 4.32 0.98
N TYR A 83 -12.48 3.13 1.13
CA TYR A 83 -12.92 1.88 0.50
C TYR A 83 -13.52 0.91 1.54
N GLU A 84 -14.50 1.37 2.31
CA GLU A 84 -15.10 0.61 3.40
C GLU A 84 -15.98 -0.55 2.92
N ASP A 85 -16.60 -0.45 1.75
CA ASP A 85 -17.60 -1.39 1.22
C ASP A 85 -17.03 -2.66 0.57
N LEU A 86 -15.72 -2.70 0.37
CA LEU A 86 -14.95 -3.79 -0.25
C LEU A 86 -15.13 -3.99 -1.77
N ILE A 87 -15.91 -3.16 -2.47
CA ILE A 87 -16.26 -3.42 -3.88
C ILE A 87 -15.07 -3.19 -4.81
N ASP A 88 -14.18 -2.26 -4.48
CA ASP A 88 -13.02 -1.91 -5.31
C ASP A 88 -11.79 -2.80 -5.08
N HIS A 89 -11.81 -3.69 -4.09
CA HIS A 89 -10.60 -4.42 -3.68
C HIS A 89 -10.05 -5.35 -4.76
N ASP A 90 -10.90 -5.80 -5.69
CA ASP A 90 -10.47 -6.56 -6.85
C ASP A 90 -9.55 -5.76 -7.79
N ARG A 91 -9.74 -4.44 -7.83
CA ARG A 91 -8.91 -3.51 -8.58
C ARG A 91 -7.76 -2.98 -7.72
N LEU A 92 -8.03 -2.65 -6.45
CA LEU A 92 -7.01 -2.09 -5.53
C LEU A 92 -5.84 -3.01 -5.24
N ARG A 93 -6.01 -4.35 -5.35
CA ARG A 93 -4.87 -5.28 -5.21
C ARG A 93 -3.76 -5.06 -6.24
N HIS A 94 -4.07 -4.39 -7.33
CA HIS A 94 -3.11 -4.03 -8.40
C HIS A 94 -2.65 -2.58 -8.32
N ASP A 95 -3.11 -1.81 -7.33
CA ASP A 95 -2.67 -0.43 -7.14
C ASP A 95 -1.21 -0.40 -6.66
N PRO A 96 -0.29 0.25 -7.39
CA PRO A 96 1.14 0.25 -7.05
C PRO A 96 1.43 0.89 -5.70
N VAL A 97 0.62 1.86 -5.25
CA VAL A 97 0.80 2.50 -3.94
C VAL A 97 0.37 1.57 -2.82
N LEU A 98 -0.70 0.80 -2.99
CA LEU A 98 -1.13 -0.13 -1.95
C LEU A 98 -0.06 -1.21 -1.71
N GLY A 99 0.52 -1.75 -2.79
CA GLY A 99 1.64 -2.67 -2.71
C GLY A 99 2.84 -2.07 -1.98
N VAL A 100 3.29 -0.87 -2.39
CA VAL A 100 4.38 -0.15 -1.73
C VAL A 100 4.10 0.12 -0.25
N ALA A 101 2.89 0.61 0.07
CA ALA A 101 2.51 0.95 1.44
C ALA A 101 2.51 -0.27 2.37
N LEU A 102 2.18 -1.45 1.84
CA LEU A 102 2.14 -2.73 2.56
C LEU A 102 3.42 -3.57 2.40
N GLY A 103 4.46 -3.01 1.80
CA GLY A 103 5.76 -3.69 1.69
C GLY A 103 5.81 -4.84 0.66
N ARG A 104 4.88 -4.89 -0.30
CA ARG A 104 4.79 -5.92 -1.34
C ARG A 104 4.82 -5.27 -2.72
N LEU A 105 5.92 -5.44 -3.43
CA LEU A 105 6.09 -4.90 -4.79
C LEU A 105 5.56 -5.82 -5.90
N GLU A 106 5.15 -7.04 -5.54
CA GLU A 106 4.56 -8.03 -6.42
C GLU A 106 3.26 -8.54 -5.78
N ALA A 107 2.20 -8.56 -6.60
CA ALA A 107 0.88 -9.08 -6.23
C ALA A 107 0.92 -10.60 -6.06
#